data_AF-A0A919LK60-F1
#
_entry.id   AF-A0A919LK60-F1
#
_cell.length_a   1.000
_cell.length_b   1.000
_cell.length_c   1.000
_cell.angle_alpha   90.00
_cell.angle_beta   90.00
_cell.angle_gamma   90.00
#
_symmetry.space_group_name_H-M   'P 1'
#
loop_
_entity.id
_entity.type
_entity.pdbx_description
1 polymer ?
#
loop_
_entity_poly.entity_id
_entity_poly.type
_entity_poly.pdbx_seq_one_letter_code
_entity_poly.pdbx_strand_id
1 'polypeptide(L)'
;MRPEGAFAHLAGVAPIPASSGRTHRHRLNRGGDRAANNALHTIVLTRMRFDERTRAYVARRTKQGLNKKDIMRCLKRFVAREVYRALTSTPTGRITQTDLAPTA
;
A
#
# COMPACT_ATOMS: atom_id res chain seq x y z
N MET A 1 -1.43 -0.14 -19.77
CA MET A 1 -1.70 -0.35 -18.33
C MET A 1 -2.16 0.96 -17.73
N ARG A 2 -3.20 0.99 -16.87
CA ARG A 2 -3.68 2.23 -16.24
C ARG A 2 -2.59 2.82 -15.32
N PRO A 3 -2.52 4.15 -15.11
CA PRO A 3 -1.46 4.79 -14.30
C PRO A 3 -1.51 4.36 -12.82
N GLU A 4 -0.40 4.52 -12.07
CA GLU A 4 -0.28 4.15 -10.65
C GLU A 4 -1.45 4.69 -9.79
N GLY A 5 -1.89 5.92 -10.07
CA GLY A 5 -3.04 6.53 -9.41
C GLY A 5 -4.32 5.71 -9.56
N ALA A 6 -4.58 5.21 -10.77
CA ALA A 6 -5.75 4.38 -11.05
C ALA A 6 -5.67 3.04 -10.31
N PHE A 7 -4.48 2.44 -10.18
CA PHE A 7 -4.29 1.23 -9.38
C PHE A 7 -4.63 1.47 -7.91
N ALA A 8 -4.18 2.59 -7.33
CA ALA A 8 -4.51 2.93 -5.95
C ALA A 8 -6.01 3.22 -5.75
N HIS A 9 -6.68 3.80 -6.75
CA HIS A 9 -8.14 3.97 -6.71
C HIS A 9 -8.84 2.61 -6.73
N LEU A 10 -8.43 1.71 -7.64
CA LEU A 10 -8.94 0.34 -7.74
C LEU A 10 -8.73 -0.42 -6.42
N ALA A 11 -7.54 -0.35 -5.82
CA ALA A 11 -7.23 -1.03 -4.57
C ALA A 11 -7.79 -0.32 -3.31
N GLY A 12 -8.60 0.74 -3.45
CA GLY A 12 -9.24 1.41 -2.31
C GLY A 12 -8.30 2.21 -1.38
N VAL A 13 -7.07 2.50 -1.84
CA VAL A 13 -6.02 3.17 -1.04
C VAL A 13 -5.64 4.55 -1.58
N ALA A 14 -6.32 5.04 -2.61
CA ALA A 14 -6.20 6.42 -3.06
C ALA A 14 -6.60 7.39 -1.94
N PRO A 15 -5.79 8.42 -1.65
CA PRO A 15 -6.13 9.45 -0.68
C PRO A 15 -7.33 10.24 -1.19
N ILE A 16 -8.45 10.21 -0.46
CA ILE A 16 -9.62 11.03 -0.79
C ILE A 16 -9.71 12.17 0.22
N PRO A 17 -9.64 13.45 -0.21
CA PRO A 17 -9.78 14.58 0.70
C PRO A 17 -11.14 14.53 1.39
N ALA A 18 -11.13 14.76 2.70
CA ALA A 18 -12.32 14.79 3.53
C ALA A 18 -12.25 16.04 4.40
N SER A 19 -12.38 17.19 3.74
CA SER A 19 -12.28 18.50 4.34
C SER A 19 -13.16 19.50 3.61
N SER A 20 -13.91 20.29 4.36
CA SER A 20 -14.67 21.46 3.88
C SER A 20 -13.98 22.79 4.20
N GLY A 21 -12.71 22.78 4.64
CA GLY A 21 -11.99 23.97 5.10
C GLY A 21 -10.56 23.67 5.58
N ARG A 22 -10.11 24.35 6.65
CA ARG A 22 -8.70 24.45 7.14
C ARG A 22 -8.03 23.15 7.64
N THR A 23 -8.66 21.99 7.50
CA THR A 23 -8.12 20.70 7.98
C THR A 23 -7.75 19.78 6.83
N HIS A 24 -6.53 19.24 6.81
CA HIS A 24 -6.09 18.33 5.74
C HIS A 24 -6.31 16.86 6.14
N ARG A 25 -7.58 16.42 6.22
CA ARG A 25 -7.93 15.02 6.51
C ARG A 25 -8.23 14.24 5.24
N HIS A 26 -7.89 12.95 5.26
CA HIS A 26 -8.17 12.02 4.17
C HIS A 26 -9.06 10.88 4.65
N ARG A 27 -10.13 10.59 3.91
CA ARG A 27 -11.02 9.45 4.17
C ARG A 27 -10.61 8.21 3.39
N LEU A 28 -11.14 7.06 3.83
CA LEU A 28 -11.04 5.79 3.12
C LEU A 28 -11.85 5.83 1.82
N ASN A 29 -11.29 5.29 0.73
CA ASN A 29 -12.05 5.01 -0.48
C ASN A 29 -12.90 3.75 -0.29
N ARG A 30 -14.23 3.91 -0.21
CA ARG A 30 -15.18 2.80 -0.02
C ARG A 30 -15.54 2.07 -1.31
N GLY A 31 -15.31 2.68 -2.48
CA GLY A 31 -15.69 2.14 -3.78
C GLY A 31 -14.60 1.30 -4.46
N GLY A 32 -13.45 1.10 -3.81
CA GLY A 32 -12.39 0.22 -4.31
C GLY A 32 -12.56 -1.23 -3.88
N ASP A 33 -11.74 -2.11 -4.44
CA ASP A 33 -11.64 -3.52 -4.11
C ASP A 33 -11.23 -3.72 -2.64
N ARG A 34 -12.13 -4.38 -1.90
CA ARG A 34 -11.96 -4.67 -0.47
C ARG A 34 -10.91 -5.74 -0.21
N ALA A 35 -10.79 -6.75 -1.07
CA ALA A 35 -9.81 -7.81 -0.95
C ALA A 35 -8.40 -7.26 -1.18
N ALA A 36 -8.22 -6.45 -2.22
CA ALA A 36 -6.95 -5.76 -2.49
C ALA A 36 -6.54 -4.84 -1.32
N ASN A 37 -7.47 -4.03 -0.80
CA ASN A 37 -7.19 -3.19 0.37
C ASN A 37 -6.86 -4.01 1.63
N ASN A 38 -7.48 -5.19 1.80
CA ASN A 38 -7.18 -6.09 2.92
C ASN A 38 -5.77 -6.69 2.79
N ALA A 39 -5.39 -7.17 1.61
CA ALA A 39 -4.04 -7.67 1.36
C ALA A 39 -2.97 -6.59 1.66
N LEU A 40 -3.19 -5.37 1.19
CA LEU A 40 -2.31 -4.23 1.50
C LEU A 40 -2.30 -3.90 3.00
N HIS A 41 -3.42 -4.06 3.69
CA HIS A 41 -3.48 -3.87 5.14
C HIS A 41 -2.63 -4.90 5.88
N THR A 42 -2.74 -6.18 5.54
CA THR A 42 -1.95 -7.26 6.12
C THR A 42 -0.46 -7.04 5.91
N ILE A 43 -0.04 -6.67 4.68
CA ILE A 43 1.38 -6.35 4.39
C ILE A 43 1.87 -5.22 5.31
N VAL A 44 1.09 -4.15 5.46
CA VAL A 44 1.46 -3.02 6.32
C VAL A 44 1.55 -3.44 7.79
N LEU A 45 0.65 -4.27 8.30
CA LEU A 45 0.72 -4.77 9.68
C LEU A 45 2.01 -5.57 9.93
N THR A 46 2.34 -6.48 9.01
CA THR A 46 3.57 -7.27 9.08
C THR A 46 4.80 -6.37 9.02
N ARG A 47 4.85 -5.41 8.10
CA ARG A 47 5.97 -4.45 7.98
C ARG A 47 6.11 -3.57 9.22
N MET A 48 5.02 -3.11 9.81
CA MET A 48 5.09 -2.34 11.06
C MET A 48 5.68 -3.14 12.23
N ARG A 49 5.57 -4.48 12.21
CA ARG A 49 6.13 -5.36 13.23
C ARG A 49 7.60 -5.68 12.99
N PHE A 50 7.96 -6.01 11.74
CA PHE A 50 9.26 -6.61 11.43
C PHE A 50 10.20 -5.73 10.60
N ASP A 51 9.68 -4.79 9.80
CA ASP A 51 10.51 -3.94 8.95
C ASP A 51 10.94 -2.66 9.68
N GLU A 52 12.24 -2.54 9.90
CA GLU A 52 12.85 -1.40 10.59
C GLU A 52 12.59 -0.07 9.84
N ARG A 53 12.62 -0.09 8.51
CA ARG A 53 12.34 1.11 7.69
C ARG A 53 10.92 1.62 7.93
N THR A 54 9.94 0.71 7.95
CA THR A 54 8.55 1.04 8.26
C THR A 54 8.40 1.53 9.70
N ARG A 55 9.08 0.92 10.67
CA ARG A 55 9.07 1.37 12.07
C ARG A 55 9.63 2.79 12.23
N ALA A 56 10.75 3.10 11.58
CA ALA A 56 11.34 4.43 11.57
C ALA A 56 10.39 5.46 10.93
N TYR A 57 9.72 5.10 9.83
CA TYR A 57 8.70 5.94 9.21
C TYR A 57 7.52 6.21 10.14
N VAL A 58 7.01 5.18 10.83
CA VAL A 58 5.92 5.32 11.80
C VAL A 58 6.33 6.25 12.93
N ALA A 59 7.50 6.04 13.54
CA ALA A 59 8.00 6.90 14.62
C ALA A 59 8.11 8.37 14.18
N ARG A 60 8.67 8.62 12.99
CA ARG A 60 8.78 9.97 12.43
C ARG A 60 7.41 10.63 12.22
N ARG A 61 6.42 9.92 11.66
CA ARG A 61 5.08 10.48 11.41
C ARG A 61 4.27 10.66 12.69
N THR A 62 4.46 9.80 13.68
CA THR A 62 3.88 9.98 15.02
C THR A 62 4.41 11.26 15.68
N LYS A 63 5.73 11.53 15.59
CA LYS A 63 6.32 12.79 16.07
C LYS A 63 5.77 14.03 15.35
N GLN A 64 5.33 13.88 14.11
CA GLN A 64 4.66 14.94 13.33
C GLN A 64 3.17 15.12 13.67
N GLY A 65 2.66 14.42 14.70
CA GLY A 65 1.28 14.55 15.17
C GLY A 65 0.23 13.77 14.36
N LEU A 66 0.64 12.88 13.45
CA LEU A 66 -0.32 12.04 12.74
C LEU A 66 -0.81 10.90 13.64
N ASN A 67 -2.11 10.63 13.59
CA ASN A 67 -2.66 9.45 14.25
C ASN A 67 -2.28 8.17 13.49
N LYS A 68 -2.33 7.03 14.19
CA LYS A 68 -2.00 5.71 13.63
C LYS A 68 -2.78 5.36 12.35
N LYS A 69 -4.07 5.73 12.25
CA LYS A 69 -4.91 5.44 11.07
C LYS A 69 -4.42 6.23 9.84
N ASP A 70 -4.00 7.47 10.03
CA ASP A 70 -3.45 8.32 8.96
C ASP A 70 -2.09 7.79 8.50
N ILE A 71 -1.23 7.38 9.44
CA ILE A 71 0.05 6.73 9.12
C ILE A 71 -0.17 5.45 8.32
N MET A 72 -1.10 4.58 8.75
CA MET A 72 -1.43 3.35 8.02
C MET A 72 -1.96 3.63 6.62
N ARG A 73 -2.75 4.70 6.41
CA ARG A 73 -3.20 5.10 5.06
C ARG A 73 -2.03 5.52 4.17
N CYS A 74 -1.07 6.29 4.71
CA CYS A 74 0.16 6.62 3.98
C CYS A 74 0.94 5.34 3.59
N LEU A 75 1.16 4.43 4.55
CA LEU A 75 1.87 3.18 4.31
C LEU A 75 1.20 2.32 3.24
N LYS A 76 -0.13 2.16 3.30
CA LYS A 76 -0.87 1.42 2.27
C LYS A 76 -0.71 2.02 0.89
N ARG A 77 -0.65 3.35 0.76
CA ARG A 77 -0.36 4.01 -0.53
C ARG A 77 1.06 3.74 -1.02
N PHE A 78 2.05 3.73 -0.12
CA PHE A 78 3.43 3.36 -0.49
C PHE A 78 3.53 1.92 -0.97
N VAL A 79 2.95 0.97 -0.22
CA VAL A 79 2.92 -0.44 -0.61
C VAL A 79 2.20 -0.64 -1.94
N ALA A 80 1.07 0.04 -2.16
CA ALA A 80 0.37 -0.03 -3.43
C ALA A 80 1.21 0.45 -4.62
N ARG A 81 2.04 1.49 -4.42
CA ARG A 81 3.00 1.95 -5.45
C ARG A 81 4.08 0.90 -5.70
N GLU A 82 4.62 0.29 -4.65
CA GLU A 82 5.61 -0.79 -4.79
C GLU A 82 5.04 -2.00 -5.53
N VAL A 83 3.84 -2.44 -5.16
CA VAL A 83 3.13 -3.55 -5.82
C VAL A 83 2.85 -3.21 -7.28
N TYR A 84 2.36 -2.01 -7.57
CA TYR A 84 2.14 -1.58 -8.95
C TYR A 84 3.44 -1.66 -9.75
N ARG A 85 4.55 -1.12 -9.22
CA ARG A 85 5.86 -1.20 -9.88
C ARG A 85 6.32 -2.65 -10.07
N ALA A 86 6.13 -3.52 -9.09
CA ALA A 86 6.50 -4.94 -9.21
C ALA A 86 5.67 -5.66 -10.30
N LEU A 87 4.38 -5.32 -10.44
CA LEU A 87 3.49 -5.90 -11.45
C LEU A 87 3.74 -5.34 -12.85
N THR A 88 4.17 -4.07 -12.96
CA THR A 88 4.41 -3.41 -14.25
C THR A 88 5.85 -3.53 -14.72
N SER A 89 6.79 -3.79 -13.81
CA SER A 89 8.17 -4.07 -14.18
C SER A 89 8.20 -5.46 -14.79
N THR A 90 8.52 -5.55 -16.08
CA THR A 90 8.81 -6.83 -16.71
C THR A 90 9.99 -7.46 -15.97
N PRO A 91 9.82 -8.63 -15.32
CA PRO A 91 10.95 -9.30 -14.69
C PRO A 91 11.96 -9.68 -15.79
N THR A 92 13.22 -9.27 -15.63
CA THR A 92 14.31 -9.55 -16.58
C THR A 92 14.67 -11.05 -16.64
N GLY A 93 14.03 -11.90 -15.83
CA GLY A 93 13.99 -13.35 -16.02
C GLY A 93 12.54 -13.83 -15.95
N ARG A 94 12.05 -14.48 -17.01
CA ARG A 94 10.76 -15.19 -16.95
C ARG A 94 10.92 -16.32 -15.94
N ILE A 95 10.14 -16.29 -14.86
CA ILE A 95 9.89 -17.49 -14.06
C ILE A 95 9.01 -18.37 -14.94
N THR A 96 9.58 -19.41 -15.52
CA THR A 96 8.83 -20.43 -16.24
C THR A 96 8.12 -21.33 -15.23
N GLN A 97 6.87 -21.70 -15.53
CA GLN A 97 5.99 -22.51 -14.68
C GLN A 97 6.58 -23.88 -14.25
N THR A 98 7.72 -24.28 -14.82
CA THR A 98 8.50 -25.48 -14.49
C THR A 98 9.14 -25.47 -13.10
N ASP A 99 9.23 -24.34 -12.40
CA ASP A 99 9.96 -24.24 -11.12
C ASP A 99 9.14 -24.68 -9.88
N LEU A 100 7.90 -25.15 -10.07
CA LEU A 100 7.00 -25.62 -9.00
C LEU A 100 6.75 -27.14 -9.00
N ALA A 101 7.44 -27.91 -9.85
CA ALA A 101 7.39 -29.36 -9.75
C ALA A 101 8.16 -29.81 -8.48
N PRO A 102 7.56 -30.61 -7.58
CA PRO A 102 8.33 -31.21 -6.50
C PRO A 102 9.40 -32.10 -7.13
N THR A 103 10.66 -31.85 -6.80
CA THR A 103 11.74 -32.77 -7.13
C THR A 103 11.42 -34.11 -6.46
N ALA A 104 11.10 -35.11 -7.27
CA ALA A 104 10.88 -36.49 -6.83
C ALA A 104 12.20 -37.14 -6.36
#